data_AF-A0AAV3U0K6-F1
#
_entry.id   AF-A0AAV3U0K6-F1
#
_cell.length_a   1.000
_cell.length_b   1.000
_cell.length_c   1.000
_cell.angle_alpha   90.00
_cell.angle_beta   90.00
_cell.angle_gamma   90.00
#
_symmetry.space_group_name_H-M   'P 1'
#
loop_
_entity.id
_entity.type
_entity.pdbx_description
1 polymer ?
#
loop_
_entity_poly.entity_id
_entity_poly.type
_entity_poly.pdbx_seq_one_letter_code
_entity_poly.pdbx_strand_id
1 'polypeptide(L)'
;MKKLVLACSFVGLALSFTASAESDFCAVSAVDTPEIPTYVETGEQLITLHEQVTEYIADSEKRLICQKSTASYNAMVDSMHSTADKFNKLLSDYKRSASL
;
A
#
# COMPACT_ATOMS: atom_id res chain seq x y z
N MET A 1 38.34 19.26 -48.05
CA MET A 1 38.39 20.70 -48.35
C MET A 1 36.99 21.29 -48.19
N LYS A 2 36.87 22.44 -47.50
CA LYS A 2 35.69 23.34 -47.33
C LYS A 2 34.46 22.72 -46.63
N LYS A 3 34.15 23.06 -45.36
CA LYS A 3 33.51 24.30 -44.83
C LYS A 3 32.11 24.50 -45.45
N LEU A 4 31.01 24.83 -44.79
CA LEU A 4 30.65 25.45 -43.49
C LEU A 4 29.10 25.33 -43.48
N VAL A 5 28.40 24.83 -42.45
CA VAL A 5 27.92 25.56 -41.24
C VAL A 5 26.58 26.31 -41.42
N LEU A 6 25.67 26.02 -40.46
CA LEU A 6 24.58 26.86 -39.89
C LEU A 6 23.46 27.31 -40.85
N ALA A 7 22.20 27.43 -40.45
CA ALA A 7 21.48 27.45 -39.18
C ALA A 7 20.03 27.00 -39.51
N CYS A 8 19.10 26.70 -38.61
CA CYS A 8 18.67 27.50 -37.47
C CYS A 8 17.60 26.70 -36.71
N SER A 9 17.72 26.70 -35.39
CA SER A 9 16.62 26.76 -34.41
C SER A 9 15.39 25.89 -34.63
N PHE A 10 15.42 24.67 -34.09
CA PHE A 10 14.30 24.19 -33.28
C PHE A 10 14.87 23.61 -31.99
N VAL A 11 14.75 24.39 -30.91
CA VAL A 11 14.80 23.88 -29.54
C VAL A 11 13.55 23.01 -29.36
N GLY A 12 13.60 21.80 -29.91
CA GLY A 12 12.66 20.73 -29.63
C GLY A 12 13.21 20.00 -28.42
N LEU A 13 12.79 20.39 -27.23
CA LEU A 13 13.03 19.65 -26.01
C LEU A 13 12.29 18.30 -26.16
N ALA A 14 12.98 17.28 -26.69
CA ALA A 14 12.47 15.93 -26.79
C ALA A 14 12.53 15.30 -25.38
N LEU A 15 11.53 15.63 -24.56
CA LEU A 15 11.22 14.91 -23.32
C LEU A 15 10.60 13.56 -23.70
N SER A 16 11.44 12.53 -23.62
CA SER A 16 11.19 11.27 -22.93
C SER A 16 9.80 10.63 -23.10
N PHE A 17 9.73 9.56 -23.87
CA PHE A 17 8.89 8.41 -23.54
C PHE A 17 9.81 7.24 -23.21
N THR A 18 10.34 7.24 -21.99
CA THR A 18 10.83 6.01 -21.38
C THR A 18 9.61 5.15 -21.10
N ALA A 19 9.40 4.13 -21.93
CA ALA A 19 8.49 3.04 -21.65
C ALA A 19 8.73 2.58 -20.21
N SER A 20 7.78 2.87 -19.35
CA SER A 20 7.85 2.51 -17.93
C SER A 20 7.79 0.99 -17.83
N ALA A 21 8.60 0.42 -16.94
CA ALA A 21 8.61 -0.99 -16.63
C ALA A 21 7.23 -1.44 -16.12
N GLU A 22 6.40 -1.98 -16.99
CA GLU A 22 5.13 -2.61 -16.65
C GLU A 22 5.35 -4.06 -16.19
N SER A 23 6.18 -4.31 -15.16
CA SER A 23 6.25 -5.69 -14.62
C SER A 23 6.74 -5.86 -13.18
N ASP A 24 6.59 -4.87 -12.29
CA ASP A 24 6.95 -5.05 -10.87
C ASP A 24 5.81 -4.77 -9.87
N PHE A 25 4.60 -4.46 -10.34
CA PHE A 25 3.46 -4.22 -9.43
C PHE A 25 3.13 -5.45 -8.57
N CYS A 26 3.39 -6.66 -9.09
CA CYS A 26 3.15 -7.91 -8.38
C CYS A 26 4.36 -8.41 -7.58
N ALA A 27 5.51 -7.74 -7.66
CA ALA A 27 6.72 -8.08 -6.94
C ALA A 27 6.89 -7.30 -5.63
N VAL A 28 5.93 -6.42 -5.29
CA VAL A 28 5.90 -5.72 -4.00
C VAL A 28 6.01 -6.77 -2.89
N SER A 29 7.04 -6.61 -2.06
CA SER A 29 7.27 -7.44 -0.88
C SER A 29 6.05 -7.38 0.01
N ALA A 30 5.52 -8.54 0.38
CA ALA A 30 4.35 -8.63 1.24
C ALA A 30 4.59 -7.84 2.54
N VAL A 31 3.71 -6.88 2.84
CA VAL A 31 3.62 -6.35 4.20
C VAL A 31 3.08 -7.46 5.10
N ASP A 32 3.76 -7.69 6.23
CA ASP A 32 3.32 -8.69 7.20
C ASP A 32 1.95 -8.29 7.77
N THR A 33 1.12 -9.30 8.06
CA THR A 33 -0.17 -9.04 8.69
C THR A 33 0.09 -8.49 10.09
N PRO A 34 -0.40 -7.28 10.42
CA PRO A 34 -0.11 -6.67 11.70
C PRO A 34 -0.76 -7.47 12.82
N GLU A 35 -0.02 -7.68 13.90
CA GLU A 35 -0.55 -8.33 15.08
C GLU A 35 -1.43 -7.35 15.85
N ILE A 36 -2.72 -7.64 15.95
CA ILE A 36 -3.67 -6.83 16.70
C ILE A 36 -3.68 -7.31 18.15
N PRO A 37 -3.17 -6.53 19.12
CA PRO A 37 -3.20 -6.90 20.52
C PRO A 37 -4.64 -6.92 21.06
N THR A 38 -4.86 -7.65 22.14
CA THR A 38 -6.18 -7.71 22.81
C THR A 38 -6.48 -6.47 23.65
N TYR A 39 -5.47 -5.65 23.94
CA TYR A 39 -5.57 -4.48 24.81
C TYR A 39 -4.50 -3.46 24.42
N VAL A 40 -4.84 -2.17 24.54
CA VAL A 40 -3.93 -1.04 24.38
C VAL A 40 -4.08 -0.10 25.57
N GLU A 41 -2.96 0.40 26.08
CA GLU A 41 -2.92 1.27 27.25
C GLU A 41 -3.11 2.74 26.86
N THR A 42 -2.67 3.11 25.67
CA THR A 42 -2.64 4.51 25.23
C THR A 42 -3.28 4.70 23.86
N GLY A 43 -3.80 5.90 23.63
CA GLY A 43 -4.28 6.32 22.32
C GLY A 43 -3.17 6.36 21.26
N GLU A 44 -1.92 6.60 21.65
CA GLU A 44 -0.77 6.59 20.73
C GLU A 44 -0.53 5.19 20.15
N GLN A 45 -0.57 4.14 20.98
CA GLN A 45 -0.47 2.75 20.50
C GLN A 45 -1.58 2.42 19.50
N LEU A 46 -2.79 2.93 19.74
CA LEU A 46 -3.93 2.72 18.85
C LEU A 46 -3.78 3.45 17.51
N ILE A 47 -3.17 4.65 17.50
CA ILE A 47 -2.85 5.40 16.28
C ILE A 47 -1.78 4.67 15.46
N THR A 48 -0.68 4.24 16.08
CA THR A 48 0.36 3.46 15.39
C THR A 48 -0.21 2.17 14.81
N LEU A 49 -1.06 1.47 15.56
CA LEU A 49 -1.70 0.25 15.08
C LEU A 49 -2.67 0.54 13.91
N HIS A 50 -3.39 1.66 13.96
CA HIS A 50 -4.25 2.10 12.85
C HIS A 50 -3.46 2.34 11.57
N GLU A 51 -2.29 2.97 11.66
CA GLU A 51 -1.39 3.19 10.53
C GLU A 51 -0.90 1.86 9.94
N GLN A 52 -0.46 0.93 10.79
CA GLN A 52 -0.04 -0.41 10.37
C GLN A 52 -1.14 -1.20 9.68
N VAL A 53 -2.37 -1.17 10.23
CA VAL A 53 -3.54 -1.81 9.60
C VAL A 53 -3.84 -1.16 8.26
N THR A 54 -3.80 0.17 8.19
CA THR A 54 -4.07 0.90 6.93
C THR A 54 -3.03 0.55 5.86
N GLU A 55 -1.76 0.51 6.21
CA GLU A 55 -0.67 0.14 5.30
C GLU A 55 -0.82 -1.30 4.80
N TYR A 56 -1.11 -2.24 5.72
CA TYR A 56 -1.37 -3.64 5.37
C TYR A 56 -2.55 -3.81 4.41
N ILE A 57 -3.66 -3.11 4.65
CA ILE A 57 -4.84 -3.16 3.79
C ILE A 57 -4.51 -2.58 2.41
N ALA A 58 -3.86 -1.42 2.35
CA ALA A 58 -3.47 -0.78 1.10
C ALA A 58 -2.47 -1.62 0.28
N ASP A 59 -1.52 -2.30 0.94
CA ASP A 59 -0.61 -3.24 0.27
C ASP A 59 -1.34 -4.49 -0.23
N SER A 60 -2.21 -5.06 0.60
CA SER A 60 -3.02 -6.22 0.25
C SER A 60 -3.93 -5.94 -0.94
N GLU A 61 -4.57 -4.77 -1.01
CA GLU A 61 -5.39 -4.35 -2.15
C GLU A 61 -4.61 -4.29 -3.46
N LYS A 62 -3.38 -3.77 -3.43
CA LYS A 62 -2.49 -3.78 -4.62
C LYS A 62 -2.20 -5.21 -5.05
N ARG A 63 -1.95 -6.10 -4.09
CA ARG A 63 -1.62 -7.51 -4.36
C ARG A 63 -2.83 -8.33 -4.79
N LEU A 64 -4.05 -7.97 -4.40
CA LEU A 64 -5.29 -8.63 -4.85
C LEU A 64 -5.41 -8.63 -6.38
N ILE A 65 -4.99 -7.55 -7.04
CA ILE A 65 -4.98 -7.41 -8.50
C ILE A 65 -4.07 -8.45 -9.16
N CYS A 66 -3.03 -8.90 -8.44
CA CYS A 66 -2.05 -9.88 -8.91
C CYS A 66 -2.45 -11.34 -8.61
N GLN A 67 -3.46 -11.56 -7.77
CA GLN A 67 -3.91 -12.91 -7.41
C GLN A 67 -4.72 -13.54 -8.55
N LYS A 68 -4.16 -14.58 -9.17
CA LYS A 68 -4.81 -15.29 -10.29
C LYS A 68 -5.79 -16.37 -9.85
N SER A 69 -5.67 -16.88 -8.63
CA SER A 69 -6.54 -17.93 -8.10
C SER A 69 -7.58 -17.35 -7.16
N THR A 70 -8.83 -17.79 -7.32
CA THR A 70 -9.94 -17.41 -6.42
C THR A 70 -9.64 -17.78 -4.96
N ALA A 71 -8.96 -18.91 -4.73
CA ALA A 71 -8.60 -19.33 -3.38
C ALA A 71 -7.61 -18.37 -2.70
N SER A 72 -6.56 -17.93 -3.42
CA SER A 72 -5.58 -16.98 -2.88
C SER A 72 -6.18 -15.57 -2.70
N TYR A 73 -7.01 -15.16 -3.65
CA TYR A 73 -7.78 -13.91 -3.56
C TYR A 73 -8.67 -13.91 -2.30
N ASN A 74 -9.48 -14.96 -2.12
CA ASN A 74 -10.38 -15.07 -0.98
C ASN A 74 -9.62 -15.10 0.34
N ALA A 75 -8.53 -15.88 0.42
CA ALA A 75 -7.71 -15.95 1.63
C ALA A 75 -7.13 -14.58 2.02
N MET A 76 -6.72 -13.78 1.03
CA MET A 76 -6.22 -12.42 1.27
C MET A 76 -7.34 -11.48 1.72
N VAL A 77 -8.50 -11.51 1.06
CA VAL A 77 -9.68 -10.74 1.48
C VAL A 77 -10.13 -11.11 2.89
N ASP A 78 -10.19 -12.40 3.21
CA ASP A 78 -10.56 -12.91 4.54
C ASP A 78 -9.56 -12.41 5.61
N SER A 79 -8.27 -12.42 5.29
CA SER A 79 -7.23 -11.89 6.18
C SER A 79 -7.38 -10.39 6.43
N MET A 80 -7.65 -9.62 5.37
CA MET A 80 -7.93 -8.17 5.47
C MET A 80 -9.13 -7.89 6.37
N HIS A 81 -10.25 -8.60 6.17
CA HIS A 81 -11.44 -8.47 6.99
C HIS A 81 -11.19 -8.85 8.45
N SER A 82 -10.55 -10.00 8.70
CA SER A 82 -10.21 -10.44 10.04
C SER A 82 -9.35 -9.41 10.79
N THR A 83 -8.36 -8.82 10.13
CA THR A 83 -7.50 -7.79 10.73
C THR A 83 -8.28 -6.51 11.04
N ALA A 84 -9.10 -6.04 10.10
CA ALA A 84 -9.95 -4.87 10.30
C ALA A 84 -10.96 -5.08 11.45
N ASP A 85 -11.59 -6.25 11.52
CA ASP A 85 -12.56 -6.58 12.57
C ASP A 85 -11.92 -6.63 13.96
N LYS A 86 -10.73 -7.24 14.07
CA LYS A 86 -9.95 -7.25 15.33
C LYS A 86 -9.60 -5.83 15.76
N PHE A 87 -9.14 -5.00 14.84
CA PHE A 87 -8.80 -3.60 15.14
C PHE A 87 -10.04 -2.80 15.57
N ASN A 88 -11.17 -2.94 14.86
CA ASN A 88 -12.43 -2.28 15.19
C ASN A 88 -12.94 -2.70 16.58
N LYS A 89 -12.81 -3.99 16.92
CA LYS A 89 -13.14 -4.50 18.25
C LYS A 89 -12.27 -3.84 19.32
N LEU A 90 -10.95 -3.82 19.13
CA LEU A 90 -10.00 -3.17 20.05
C LEU A 90 -10.31 -1.69 20.23
N LEU A 91 -10.57 -0.96 19.15
CA LEU A 91 -10.96 0.45 19.17
C LEU A 91 -12.25 0.68 19.96
N SER A 92 -13.25 -0.19 19.78
CA SER A 92 -14.50 -0.15 20.54
C SER A 92 -14.26 -0.41 22.03
N ASP A 93 -13.42 -1.39 22.35
CA ASP A 93 -13.10 -1.76 23.73
C ASP A 93 -12.35 -0.62 24.44
N TYR A 94 -11.38 0.01 23.76
CA TYR A 94 -10.66 1.20 24.25
C TYR A 94 -11.58 2.40 24.48
N LYS A 95 -12.49 2.70 23.53
CA LYS A 95 -13.46 3.80 23.70
C LYS A 95 -14.37 3.57 24.91
N ARG A 96 -14.77 2.32 25.15
CA ARG A 96 -15.60 1.95 26.30
C ARG A 96 -14.84 2.10 27.62
N SER A 97 -13.56 1.71 27.68
CA SER A 97 -12.76 1.86 28.90
C SER A 97 -12.38 3.31 29.20
N ALA A 98 -12.12 4.13 28.17
CA ALA A 98 -11.76 5.54 28.32
C ALA A 98 -12.96 6.46 28.68
N SER A 99 -14.19 5.95 28.61
CA SER A 99 -15.41 6.68 28.98
C SER A 99 -15.86 6.45 30.43
N LEU A 100 -15.07 5.68 31.20
CA LEU A 100 -15.26 5.42 32.64
C LEU A 100 -14.28 6.27 33.45
#